data_AF-A0AAU9J658-F1
#
_entry.id   AF-A0AAU9J658-F1
#
_cell.length_a   1.000
_cell.length_b   1.000
_cell.length_c   1.000
_cell.angle_alpha   90.00
_cell.angle_beta   90.00
_cell.angle_gamma   90.00
#
_symmetry.space_group_name_H-M   'P 1'
#
loop_
_entity.id
_entity.type
_entity.pdbx_description
1 polymer ?
#
loop_
_entity_poly.entity_id
_entity_poly.type
_entity_poly.pdbx_seq_one_letter_code
_entity_poly.pdbx_strand_id
1 'polypeptide(L)'
;MFLAKRIARLTLKRMYQADYVVMPRYEGHWKDPEEVTKRLINIVRAHDRITDPSTVTPDVPFSQLGLDDLDLVEIFLEVEKDFFMEFGDEQVERFKSINDAVEVISNYRYVDSY
;
A
#
# COMPACT_ATOMS: atom_id res chain seq x y z
N MET A 1 -40.31 10.51 -19.57
CA MET A 1 -38.83 10.41 -19.70
C MET A 1 -38.14 11.57 -18.96
N PHE A 2 -38.25 11.67 -17.62
CA PHE A 2 -37.59 12.74 -16.83
C PHE A 2 -37.22 12.33 -15.38
N LEU A 3 -36.85 11.07 -15.12
CA LEU A 3 -36.36 10.67 -13.78
C LEU A 3 -34.83 10.54 -13.70
N ALA A 4 -34.13 10.45 -14.83
CA ALA A 4 -32.68 10.16 -14.85
C ALA A 4 -31.77 11.35 -14.51
N LYS A 5 -32.26 12.59 -14.54
CA LYS A 5 -31.39 13.79 -14.38
C LYS A 5 -31.09 14.17 -12.91
N ARG A 6 -31.77 13.60 -11.92
CA ARG A 6 -31.56 13.96 -10.50
C ARG A 6 -30.57 13.05 -9.75
N ILE A 7 -30.33 11.84 -10.24
CA ILE A 7 -29.35 10.89 -9.66
C ILE A 7 -27.91 11.29 -10.03
N ALA A 8 -27.72 11.87 -11.22
CA ALA A 8 -26.41 12.26 -11.74
C ALA A 8 -25.66 13.32 -10.90
N ARG A 9 -26.35 14.14 -10.10
CA ARG A 9 -25.70 15.15 -9.24
C ARG A 9 -25.18 14.60 -7.91
N LEU A 10 -25.67 13.45 -7.44
CA LEU A 10 -25.21 12.83 -6.20
C LEU A 10 -24.03 11.87 -6.43
N THR A 11 -23.91 11.31 -7.62
CA THR A 11 -22.79 10.44 -8.01
C THR A 11 -21.52 11.22 -8.33
N LEU A 12 -21.64 12.49 -8.78
CA LEU A 12 -20.49 13.32 -9.15
C LEU A 12 -19.64 13.80 -7.97
N LYS A 13 -20.16 13.78 -6.74
CA LYS A 13 -19.39 14.21 -5.55
C LYS A 13 -18.40 13.14 -5.05
N ARG A 14 -18.43 11.93 -5.61
CA ARG A 14 -17.42 10.88 -5.37
C ARG A 14 -16.24 10.93 -6.35
N MET A 15 -16.21 11.90 -7.28
CA MET A 15 -15.15 12.12 -8.27
C MET A 15 -13.94 12.91 -7.74
N TYR A 16 -13.63 12.86 -6.45
CA TYR A 16 -12.47 13.54 -5.88
C TYR A 16 -11.70 12.62 -4.94
N GLN A 17 -10.79 11.83 -5.51
CA GLN A 17 -9.38 11.86 -5.09
C GLN A 17 -8.56 11.73 -6.38
N ALA A 18 -7.84 12.80 -6.70
CA ALA A 18 -7.42 13.16 -8.06
C ALA A 18 -5.95 12.83 -8.36
N ASP A 19 -5.26 12.13 -7.47
CA ASP A 19 -3.80 11.96 -7.54
C ASP A 19 -3.42 10.47 -7.42
N TYR A 20 -3.80 9.65 -8.39
CA TYR A 20 -3.24 8.30 -8.54
C TYR A 20 -2.49 8.20 -9.85
N VAL A 21 -1.18 7.93 -9.77
CA VAL A 21 -0.31 7.69 -10.93
C VAL A 21 -0.72 6.40 -11.63
N VAL A 22 -0.93 6.53 -12.95
CA VAL A 22 -1.36 5.44 -13.83
C VAL A 22 -0.14 4.69 -14.35
N MET A 23 0.06 3.43 -13.95
CA MET A 23 1.05 2.52 -14.55
C MET A 23 0.38 1.39 -15.37
N PRO A 24 0.95 1.01 -16.53
CA PRO A 24 0.43 -0.09 -17.34
C PRO A 24 0.66 -1.45 -16.68
N ARG A 25 -0.33 -2.35 -16.78
CA ARG A 25 -0.25 -3.72 -16.27
C ARG A 25 0.86 -4.52 -16.96
N TYR A 26 1.94 -4.77 -16.24
CA TYR A 26 2.80 -5.93 -16.47
C TYR A 26 2.43 -6.96 -15.40
N GLU A 27 2.17 -8.20 -15.80
CA GLU A 27 1.69 -9.32 -14.97
C GLU A 27 2.10 -9.27 -13.49
N GLY A 28 1.11 -9.28 -12.59
CA GLY A 28 1.34 -9.30 -11.15
C GLY A 28 0.03 -9.16 -10.37
N HIS A 29 -0.73 -10.24 -10.25
CA HIS A 29 -1.72 -10.29 -9.18
C HIS A 29 -0.96 -10.46 -7.87
N TRP A 30 -0.80 -9.41 -7.07
CA TRP A 30 -0.29 -9.50 -5.69
C TRP A 30 -1.30 -10.20 -4.75
N LYS A 31 -2.02 -11.22 -5.25
CA LYS A 31 -3.10 -11.89 -4.54
C LYS A 31 -2.58 -12.87 -3.50
N ASP A 32 -1.35 -13.35 -3.64
CA ASP A 32 -0.77 -14.29 -2.68
C ASP A 32 -0.18 -13.51 -1.50
N PRO A 33 -0.83 -13.51 -0.32
CA PRO A 33 -0.33 -12.78 0.83
C PRO A 33 1.05 -13.27 1.26
N GLU A 34 1.37 -14.55 1.04
CA GLU A 34 2.66 -15.12 1.45
C GLU A 34 3.82 -14.51 0.66
N GLU A 35 3.64 -14.32 -0.65
CA GLU A 35 4.64 -13.68 -1.51
C GLU A 35 4.78 -12.18 -1.21
N VAL A 36 3.67 -11.50 -0.93
CA VAL A 36 3.67 -10.10 -0.48
C VAL A 36 4.43 -9.97 0.85
N THR A 37 4.15 -10.86 1.81
CA THR A 37 4.83 -10.88 3.11
C THR A 37 6.34 -11.07 2.94
N LYS A 38 6.77 -12.07 2.15
CA LYS A 38 8.21 -12.32 1.91
C LYS A 38 8.90 -11.09 1.33
N ARG A 39 8.26 -10.42 0.37
CA ARG A 39 8.82 -9.26 -0.31
C ARG A 39 8.89 -8.04 0.60
N LEU A 40 7.84 -7.76 1.38
CA LEU A 40 7.86 -6.69 2.39
C LEU A 40 8.93 -6.92 3.46
N ILE A 41 9.08 -8.16 3.95
CA ILE A 41 10.16 -8.50 4.89
C ILE A 41 11.52 -8.15 4.29
N ASN A 42 11.75 -8.46 3.02
CA ASN A 42 13.02 -8.17 2.35
C ASN A 42 13.28 -6.67 2.23
N ILE A 43 12.26 -5.87 1.91
CA ILE A 43 12.38 -4.41 1.85
C ILE A 43 12.74 -3.85 3.22
N VAL A 44 12.01 -4.24 4.27
CA VAL A 44 12.26 -3.75 5.64
C VAL A 44 13.67 -4.17 6.10
N ARG A 45 14.09 -5.41 5.85
CA ARG A 45 15.45 -5.89 6.20
C ARG A 45 16.57 -5.16 5.49
N ALA A 46 16.30 -4.61 4.30
CA ALA A 46 17.29 -3.86 3.52
C ALA A 46 17.45 -2.42 4.01
N HIS A 47 16.58 -1.94 4.91
CA HIS A 47 16.66 -0.58 5.43
C HIS A 47 17.83 -0.42 6.41
N ASP A 48 18.60 0.67 6.27
CA ASP A 48 19.87 0.90 7.00
C ASP A 48 19.71 0.93 8.53
N ARG A 49 18.51 1.22 9.03
CA ARG A 49 18.19 1.21 10.47
C ARG A 49 18.05 -0.19 11.08
N ILE A 50 17.84 -1.21 10.25
CA ILE A 50 17.68 -2.58 10.74
C ILE A 50 19.07 -3.17 11.03
N THR A 51 19.37 -3.30 12.32
CA THR A 51 20.65 -3.85 12.80
C THR A 51 20.66 -5.36 12.89
N ASP A 52 19.49 -5.98 13.12
CA ASP A 52 19.30 -7.44 13.13
C ASP A 52 18.13 -7.84 12.24
N PRO A 53 18.39 -8.25 10.98
CA PRO A 53 17.36 -8.68 10.04
C PRO A 53 16.49 -9.86 10.53
N SER A 54 16.97 -10.66 11.49
CA SER A 54 16.23 -11.80 12.03
C SER A 54 15.05 -11.38 12.91
N THR A 55 15.08 -10.15 13.45
CA THR A 55 13.99 -9.57 14.24
C THR A 55 12.79 -9.12 13.39
N VAL A 56 13.00 -8.94 12.09
CA VAL A 56 11.95 -8.54 11.14
C VAL A 56 11.06 -9.74 10.87
N THR A 57 9.84 -9.68 11.43
CA THR A 57 8.78 -10.67 11.25
C THR A 57 7.45 -9.96 10.99
N PRO A 58 6.45 -10.64 10.39
CA PRO A 58 5.20 -10.00 9.98
C PRO A 58 4.42 -9.31 11.11
N ASP A 59 4.48 -9.89 12.30
CA ASP A 59 3.70 -9.49 13.47
C ASP A 59 4.40 -8.45 14.36
N VAL A 60 5.69 -8.19 14.13
CA VAL A 60 6.45 -7.23 14.95
C VAL A 60 6.04 -5.79 14.56
N PRO A 61 5.66 -4.96 15.54
CA PRO A 61 5.40 -3.55 15.28
C PRO A 61 6.67 -2.83 14.83
N PHE A 62 6.57 -1.91 13.87
CA PHE A 62 7.72 -1.15 13.38
C PHE A 62 8.41 -0.34 14.48
N SER A 63 7.65 0.14 15.46
CA SER A 63 8.20 0.85 16.62
C SER A 63 9.12 0.00 17.49
N GLN A 64 8.99 -1.34 17.46
CA GLN A 64 9.88 -2.27 18.16
C GLN A 64 11.15 -2.59 17.36
N LEU A 65 11.16 -2.27 16.05
CA LEU A 65 12.35 -2.35 15.20
C LEU A 65 13.24 -1.09 15.29
N GLY A 66 12.84 -0.10 16.09
CA GLY A 66 13.57 1.15 16.25
C GLY A 66 13.44 2.09 15.04
N LEU A 67 12.39 1.91 14.24
CA LEU A 67 12.07 2.78 13.10
C LEU A 67 11.28 3.99 13.60
N ASP A 68 11.69 5.18 13.15
CA ASP A 68 10.94 6.42 13.35
C ASP A 68 10.02 6.74 12.16
N ASP A 69 9.21 7.80 12.26
CA ASP A 69 8.23 8.15 11.23
C ASP A 69 8.88 8.50 9.87
N LEU A 70 10.11 9.02 9.86
CA LEU A 70 10.83 9.30 8.61
C LEU A 70 11.31 7.99 7.96
N ASP A 71 11.85 7.07 8.77
CA ASP A 71 12.25 5.75 8.28
C ASP A 71 11.05 4.99 7.68
N LEU A 72 9.85 5.12 8.27
CA LEU A 72 8.63 4.52 7.72
C LEU A 72 8.28 5.08 6.34
N VAL A 73 8.36 6.40 6.17
CA VAL A 73 8.12 7.04 4.86
C VAL A 73 9.09 6.50 3.81
N GLU A 74 10.37 6.36 4.13
CA GLU A 74 11.38 5.81 3.20
C GLU A 74 11.07 4.35 2.82
N ILE A 75 10.71 3.51 3.79
CA ILE A 75 10.33 2.12 3.54
C ILE A 75 9.10 2.06 2.63
N PHE A 76 8.04 2.83 2.93
CA PHE A 76 6.81 2.78 2.14
C PHE A 76 6.98 3.34 0.73
N LEU A 77 7.88 4.32 0.52
CA LEU A 77 8.26 4.75 -0.83
C LEU A 77 8.91 3.62 -1.64
N GLU A 78 9.76 2.80 -1.03
CA GLU A 78 10.33 1.63 -1.72
C GLU A 78 9.26 0.55 -1.97
N VAL A 79 8.32 0.35 -1.04
CA VAL A 79 7.16 -0.55 -1.26
C VAL A 79 6.31 -0.08 -2.44
N GLU A 80 5.96 1.20 -2.52
CA GLU A 80 5.20 1.78 -3.63
C GLU A 80 5.87 1.53 -4.98
N LYS A 81 7.18 1.78 -5.04
CA LYS A 81 8.00 1.53 -6.23
C LYS A 81 8.08 0.04 -6.59
N ASP A 82 8.23 -0.83 -5.60
CA ASP A 82 8.42 -2.27 -5.80
C ASP A 82 7.13 -3.00 -6.23
N PHE A 83 5.99 -2.52 -5.74
CA PHE A 83 4.65 -3.04 -6.06
C PHE A 83 3.93 -2.25 -7.16
N PHE A 84 4.52 -1.16 -7.64
CA PHE A 84 3.95 -0.22 -8.62
C PHE A 84 2.57 0.29 -8.20
N MET A 85 2.50 0.76 -6.96
CA MET A 85 1.27 1.27 -6.34
C MET A 85 1.56 2.57 -5.57
N GLU A 86 0.50 3.21 -5.10
CA GLU A 86 0.57 4.40 -4.24
C GLU A 86 -0.35 4.21 -3.04
N PHE A 87 0.15 4.59 -1.86
CA PHE A 87 -0.61 4.66 -0.63
C PHE A 87 -0.99 6.10 -0.34
N GLY A 88 -2.21 6.32 0.16
CA GLY A 88 -2.55 7.62 0.74
C GLY A 88 -1.87 7.82 2.09
N ASP A 89 -1.57 9.07 2.45
CA ASP A 89 -0.96 9.46 3.74
C ASP A 89 -1.67 8.80 4.94
N GLU A 90 -3.00 8.85 4.97
CA GLU A 90 -3.80 8.24 6.05
C GLU A 90 -3.64 6.71 6.15
N GLN A 91 -3.29 6.03 5.06
CA GLN A 91 -3.02 4.58 5.07
C GLN A 91 -1.64 4.31 5.66
N VAL A 92 -0.63 5.08 5.22
CA VAL A 92 0.75 4.97 5.72
C VAL A 92 0.80 5.21 7.24
N GLU A 93 0.12 6.24 7.73
CA GLU A 93 0.04 6.54 9.18
C GLU A 93 -0.60 5.42 10.01
N ARG A 94 -1.47 4.61 9.40
CA ARG A 94 -2.17 3.51 10.07
C ARG A 94 -1.35 2.23 10.12
N PHE A 95 -0.37 2.05 9.24
CA PHE A 95 0.47 0.86 9.25
C PHE A 95 1.30 0.81 10.52
N LYS A 96 1.12 -0.25 11.31
CA LYS A 96 1.90 -0.50 12.53
C LYS A 96 2.83 -1.69 12.37
N SER A 97 2.56 -2.57 11.42
CA SER A 97 3.30 -3.80 11.15
C SER A 97 3.31 -4.14 9.66
N ILE A 98 4.12 -5.13 9.28
CA ILE A 98 4.15 -5.68 7.92
C ILE A 98 2.79 -6.30 7.56
N ASN A 99 2.13 -6.99 8.50
CA ASN A 99 0.81 -7.59 8.24
C ASN A 99 -0.25 -6.57 7.81
N ASP A 100 -0.24 -5.36 8.38
CA ASP A 100 -1.19 -4.30 7.98
C ASP A 100 -1.00 -3.91 6.51
N ALA A 101 0.26 -3.82 6.06
CA ALA A 101 0.59 -3.54 4.67
C ALA A 101 0.22 -4.73 3.76
N VAL A 102 0.49 -5.97 4.18
CA VAL A 102 0.11 -7.18 3.44
C VAL A 102 -1.39 -7.21 3.16
N GLU A 103 -2.22 -6.89 4.16
CA GLU A 103 -3.68 -6.90 3.99
C GLU A 103 -4.13 -5.91 2.91
N VAL A 104 -3.54 -4.71 2.88
CA VAL A 104 -3.88 -3.69 1.89
C VAL A 104 -3.40 -4.09 0.49
N ILE A 105 -2.14 -4.49 0.36
CA ILE A 105 -1.54 -4.84 -0.93
C ILE A 105 -2.24 -6.07 -1.53
N SER A 106 -2.53 -7.08 -0.71
CA SER A 106 -3.15 -8.33 -1.19
C SER A 106 -4.59 -8.16 -1.66
N ASN A 107 -5.28 -7.17 -1.10
CA ASN A 107 -6.65 -6.82 -1.47
C ASN A 107 -6.73 -5.70 -2.52
N TYR A 108 -5.59 -5.17 -2.96
CA TYR A 108 -5.55 -4.10 -3.95
C TYR A 108 -6.09 -4.61 -5.29
N ARG A 109 -7.24 -4.07 -5.73
CA ARG A 109 -7.83 -4.40 -7.03
C ARG A 109 -7.53 -3.30 -8.03
N TYR A 110 -6.86 -3.66 -9.12
CA TYR A 110 -6.82 -2.82 -10.32
C TYR A 110 -8.24 -2.58 -10.81
N VAL A 111 -8.58 -1.32 -11.06
CA VAL A 111 -9.81 -0.98 -11.79
C VAL A 111 -9.55 -1.31 -13.25
N ASP A 112 -10.32 -2.22 -13.83
CA ASP A 112 -10.33 -2.46 -15.28
C ASP A 112 -10.81 -1.18 -15.98
N SER A 113 -9.87 -0.43 -16.55
CA SER A 113 -10.19 0.65 -17.48
C SER A 113 -10.70 0.03 -18.79
N TYR A 114 -12.00 0.19 -19.04
CA TYR A 114 -12.66 -0.04 -20.33
C TYR A 114 -12.27 1.01 -21.36
#